data_AF-A0A0F9IBI5-F1
#
_entry.id   AF-A0A0F9IBI5-F1
#
_cell.length_a   1.000
_cell.length_b   1.000
_cell.length_c   1.000
_cell.angle_alpha   90.00
_cell.angle_beta   90.00
_cell.angle_gamma   90.00
#
_symmetry.space_group_name_H-M   'P 1'
#
loop_
_entity.id
_entity.type
_entity.pdbx_description
1 polymer ?
#
loop_
_entity_poly.entity_id
_entity_poly.type
_entity_poly.pdbx_seq_one_letter_code
_entity_poly.pdbx_strand_id
1 'polypeptide(L)'
;MKPLMSEEDIKSVEKELLKFDTLDVLEWGSGGSTVYFSNILDSKFIPFLWESIEYDVDWYIKVLKYIGPVNDVRLHLFDEEVLRNDDRRALRNVPMNEYVKFPKRLGKKFDVIFVDGRKRRRCL
;
A
#
# COMPACT_ATOMS: atom_id res chain seq x y z
N MET A 1 13.48 0.03 1.31
CA MET A 1 13.07 -1.39 1.36
C MET A 1 12.88 -1.87 -0.06
N LYS A 2 13.23 -3.12 -0.40
CA LYS A 2 13.06 -3.69 -1.75
C LYS A 2 11.81 -4.58 -1.78
N PRO A 3 11.01 -4.61 -2.88
CA PRO A 3 9.90 -5.53 -3.03
C PRO A 3 10.39 -6.99 -2.98
N LEU A 4 9.55 -7.89 -2.43
CA LEU A 4 9.79 -9.34 -2.47
C LEU A 4 9.26 -9.91 -3.80
N MET A 5 9.77 -9.36 -4.90
CA MET A 5 9.44 -9.72 -6.28
C MET A 5 10.74 -10.10 -7.01
N SER A 6 10.65 -10.84 -8.12
CA SER A 6 11.81 -11.06 -8.98
C SER A 6 12.26 -9.75 -9.62
N GLU A 7 13.52 -9.63 -10.03
CA GLU A 7 13.99 -8.41 -10.75
C GLU A 7 13.22 -8.17 -12.06
N GLU A 8 12.78 -9.24 -12.72
CA GLU A 8 12.00 -9.18 -13.96
C GLU A 8 10.60 -8.63 -13.71
N ASP A 9 9.94 -9.06 -12.63
CA ASP A 9 8.65 -8.53 -12.22
C ASP A 9 8.76 -7.05 -11.80
N ILE A 10 9.80 -6.70 -11.02
CA ILE A 10 10.04 -5.31 -10.60
C ILE A 10 10.17 -4.41 -11.83
N LYS A 11 11.03 -4.78 -12.80
CA LYS A 11 11.23 -4.01 -14.03
C LYS A 11 9.96 -3.92 -14.87
N SER A 12 9.16 -4.98 -14.90
CA SER A 12 7.88 -4.99 -15.63
C SER A 12 6.90 -4.00 -14.99
N VAL A 13 6.77 -4.00 -13.66
CA VAL A 13 5.93 -3.04 -12.94
C VAL A 13 6.42 -1.61 -13.13
N GLU A 14 7.73 -1.35 -12.97
CA GLU A 14 8.31 -0.02 -13.22
C GLU A 14 7.95 0.48 -14.61
N LYS A 15 8.14 -0.36 -15.63
CA LYS A 15 7.84 -0.01 -17.02
C LYS A 15 6.36 0.38 -17.21
N GLU A 16 5.43 -0.27 -16.52
CA GLU A 16 4.01 0.08 -16.61
C GLU A 16 3.68 1.37 -15.85
N LEU A 17 4.21 1.55 -14.64
CA LEU A 17 3.98 2.75 -13.84
C LEU A 17 4.55 4.02 -14.52
N LEU A 18 5.71 3.90 -15.16
CA LEU A 18 6.39 5.03 -15.81
C LEU A 18 5.74 5.48 -17.14
N LYS A 19 4.65 4.85 -17.57
CA LYS A 19 3.87 5.30 -18.74
C LYS A 19 2.87 6.41 -18.40
N PHE A 20 2.63 6.65 -17.11
CA PHE A 20 1.66 7.62 -16.64
C PHE A 20 2.34 8.98 -16.42
N ASP A 21 1.67 10.05 -16.86
CA ASP A 21 2.08 11.42 -16.53
C ASP A 21 1.68 11.80 -15.09
N THR A 22 0.62 11.18 -14.58
CA THR A 22 0.19 11.21 -13.17
C THR A 22 -0.61 9.96 -12.85
N LEU A 23 -0.62 9.52 -11.59
CA LEU A 23 -1.38 8.33 -11.19
C LEU A 23 -1.85 8.31 -9.74
N ASP A 24 -3.09 7.87 -9.55
CA ASP A 24 -3.66 7.42 -8.28
C ASP A 24 -3.46 5.91 -8.14
N VAL A 25 -2.70 5.48 -7.13
CA VAL A 25 -2.41 4.07 -6.86
C VAL A 25 -3.14 3.59 -5.62
N LEU A 26 -3.78 2.42 -5.74
CA LEU A 26 -4.27 1.67 -4.60
C LEU A 26 -3.42 0.42 -4.40
N GLU A 27 -3.10 0.12 -3.15
CA GLU A 27 -2.42 -1.12 -2.78
C GLU A 27 -3.11 -1.76 -1.58
N TRP A 28 -3.51 -3.02 -1.72
CA TRP A 28 -3.72 -3.87 -0.55
C TRP A 28 -2.41 -4.56 -0.20
N GLY A 29 -1.98 -4.41 1.05
CA GLY A 29 -0.74 -4.99 1.58
C GLY A 29 0.44 -4.05 1.38
N SER A 30 0.90 -3.43 2.46
CA SER A 30 2.00 -2.48 2.38
C SER A 30 3.36 -3.18 2.43
N GLY A 31 4.42 -2.58 1.90
CA GLY A 31 5.74 -3.20 2.00
C GLY A 31 6.79 -2.60 1.09
N GLY A 32 7.64 -3.49 0.56
CA GLY A 32 8.72 -3.11 -0.34
C GLY A 32 8.22 -2.49 -1.63
N SER A 33 7.08 -2.96 -2.17
CA SER A 33 6.37 -2.35 -3.30
C SER A 33 6.01 -0.90 -3.03
N THR A 34 5.33 -0.63 -1.91
CA THR A 34 4.97 0.74 -1.47
C THR A 34 6.17 1.67 -1.48
N VAL A 35 7.26 1.28 -0.81
CA VAL A 35 8.44 2.13 -0.65
C VAL A 35 9.22 2.28 -1.96
N TYR A 36 9.40 1.18 -2.69
CA TYR A 36 10.28 1.17 -3.86
C TYR A 36 9.63 1.90 -5.03
N PHE A 37 8.39 1.55 -5.38
CA PHE A 37 7.74 2.14 -6.55
C PHE A 37 7.36 3.60 -6.32
N SER A 38 6.97 3.99 -5.10
CA SER A 38 6.76 5.42 -4.80
C SER A 38 8.05 6.23 -4.98
N ASN A 39 9.20 5.70 -4.53
CA ASN A 39 10.50 6.37 -4.71
C ASN A 39 10.90 6.44 -6.19
N ILE A 40 10.59 5.42 -6.99
CA ILE A 40 10.84 5.45 -8.43
C ILE A 40 10.02 6.58 -9.08
N LEU A 41 8.73 6.68 -8.77
CA LEU A 41 7.86 7.74 -9.30
C LEU A 41 8.35 9.14 -8.87
N ASP A 42 8.67 9.30 -7.59
CA ASP A 42 9.23 10.55 -7.04
C ASP A 42 10.55 10.93 -7.72
N SER A 43 11.46 9.98 -7.91
CA SER A 43 12.74 10.21 -8.60
C SER A 43 12.60 10.62 -10.07
N LYS A 44 11.43 10.35 -10.66
CA LYS A 44 11.07 10.73 -12.04
C LYS A 44 10.18 11.97 -12.09
N PHE A 45 9.92 12.60 -10.93
CA PHE A 45 9.04 13.76 -10.80
C PHE A 45 7.64 13.52 -11.38
N ILE A 46 7.15 12.28 -11.33
CA ILE A 46 5.80 11.93 -11.75
C ILE A 46 4.88 12.20 -10.56
N PRO A 47 3.90 13.10 -10.66
CA PRO A 47 2.95 13.33 -9.57
C PRO A 47 2.09 12.08 -9.33
N PHE A 48 2.02 11.63 -8.08
CA PHE A 48 1.22 10.45 -7.73
C PHE A 48 0.53 10.63 -6.39
N LEU A 49 -0.47 9.78 -6.12
CA LEU A 49 -1.00 9.58 -4.78
C LEU A 49 -1.14 8.08 -4.53
N TRP A 50 -0.39 7.56 -3.57
CA TRP A 50 -0.31 6.13 -3.28
C TRP A 50 -1.03 5.79 -1.98
N GLU A 51 -2.21 5.19 -2.07
CA GLU A 51 -3.01 4.73 -0.92
C GLU A 51 -2.68 3.25 -0.64
N SER A 52 -1.92 2.95 0.41
CA SER A 52 -1.52 1.57 0.77
C SER A 52 -2.18 1.12 2.07
N ILE A 53 -2.83 -0.04 2.06
CA ILE A 53 -3.66 -0.54 3.17
C ILE A 53 -2.97 -1.71 3.86
N GLU A 54 -2.67 -1.55 5.14
CA GLU A 54 -2.04 -2.56 5.99
C GLU A 54 -2.97 -2.98 7.13
N TYR A 55 -3.00 -4.27 7.45
CA TYR A 55 -3.75 -4.78 8.60
C TYR A 55 -2.84 -5.17 9.77
N ASP A 56 -1.58 -5.49 9.50
CA ASP A 56 -0.60 -5.88 10.52
C ASP A 56 0.07 -4.64 11.10
N VAL A 57 -0.15 -4.37 12.39
CA VAL A 57 0.31 -3.15 13.04
C VAL A 57 1.84 -3.08 13.16
N ASP A 58 2.50 -4.21 13.45
CA ASP A 58 3.96 -4.23 13.62
C ASP A 58 4.62 -4.00 12.26
N TRP A 59 4.05 -4.59 11.20
CA TRP A 59 4.48 -4.34 9.83
C TRP A 59 4.19 -2.90 9.39
N TYR A 60 3.01 -2.36 9.65
CA TYR A 60 2.66 -0.96 9.39
C TYR A 60 3.70 -0.01 9.99
N ILE A 61 4.01 -0.18 11.28
CA ILE A 61 5.02 0.64 11.99
C ILE A 61 6.39 0.50 11.32
N LYS A 62 6.74 -0.71 10.85
CA LYS A 62 7.99 -0.94 10.15
C LYS A 62 8.02 -0.22 8.79
N VAL A 63 6.98 -0.35 7.98
CA VAL A 63 6.87 0.28 6.66
C VAL A 63 6.89 1.80 6.78
N LEU A 64 6.18 2.35 7.77
CA LEU A 64 6.12 3.79 8.04
C LEU A 64 7.52 4.41 8.23
N LYS A 65 8.48 3.68 8.80
CA LYS A 65 9.88 4.13 8.96
C LYS A 65 10.65 4.26 7.64
N TYR A 66 10.18 3.62 6.57
CA TYR A 66 10.81 3.64 5.25
C TYR A 66 10.10 4.57 4.26
N ILE A 67 8.89 5.02 4.56
CA ILE A 67 8.19 6.02 3.77
C ILE A 67 8.78 7.38 4.14
N GLY A 68 9.35 8.07 3.15
CA GLY A 68 9.92 9.40 3.34
C GLY A 68 8.83 10.47 3.50
N PRO A 69 9.14 11.63 4.12
CA PRO A 69 8.19 12.73 4.29
C PRO A 69 7.81 13.44 2.98
N VAL A 70 8.49 13.11 1.88
CA VAL A 70 8.38 13.79 0.58
C VAL A 70 7.49 13.05 -0.41
N ASN A 71 7.16 11.78 -0.13
CA ASN A 71 6.33 10.99 -1.02
C ASN A 71 4.86 11.18 -0.67
N ASP A 72 4.00 11.41 -1.66
CA ASP A 72 2.54 11.41 -1.53
C ASP A 72 1.99 9.98 -1.32
N VAL A 73 2.52 9.30 -0.31
CA VAL A 73 2.12 7.98 0.15
C VAL A 73 1.27 8.14 1.41
N ARG A 74 0.05 7.62 1.35
CA ARG A 74 -0.86 7.51 2.47
C ARG A 74 -0.94 6.05 2.88
N LEU A 75 -0.27 5.74 3.98
CA LEU A 75 -0.32 4.42 4.59
C LEU A 75 -1.50 4.36 5.57
N HIS A 76 -2.45 3.47 5.32
CA HIS A 76 -3.62 3.25 6.15
C HIS A 76 -3.43 2.00 6.99
N LEU A 77 -3.49 2.15 8.31
CA LEU A 77 -3.71 0.99 9.17
C LEU A 77 -5.22 0.71 9.19
N PHE A 78 -5.62 -0.46 8.71
CA PHE A 78 -7.03 -0.82 8.61
C PHE A 78 -7.75 -0.85 9.97
N ASP A 79 -7.05 -1.26 11.03
CA ASP A 79 -7.59 -1.35 12.40
C ASP A 79 -6.86 -0.37 13.33
N GLU A 80 -7.15 0.93 13.19
CA GLU A 80 -6.55 1.99 14.00
C GLU A 80 -6.91 1.91 15.49
N GLU A 81 -8.01 1.22 15.84
CA GLU A 81 -8.40 1.01 17.23
C GLU A 81 -7.39 0.13 17.99
N VAL A 82 -6.71 -0.78 17.29
CA VAL A 82 -5.64 -1.60 17.87
C VAL A 82 -4.47 -0.75 18.36
N LEU A 83 -4.06 0.27 17.58
CA LEU A 83 -3.00 1.19 18.01
C LEU A 83 -3.41 2.00 19.23
N ARG A 84 -4.67 2.45 19.28
CA ARG A 84 -5.17 3.31 20.36
C ARG A 84 -5.30 2.57 21.69
N ASN A 85 -5.62 1.27 21.65
CA ASN A 85 -5.91 0.49 22.85
C ASN A 85 -4.75 -0.42 23.30
N ASP A 86 -3.62 -0.44 22.58
CA ASP A 86 -2.49 -1.38 22.76
C ASP A 86 -2.94 -2.86 22.87
N ASP A 87 -4.11 -3.19 22.32
CA ASP A 87 -4.67 -4.53 22.37
C ASP A 87 -4.18 -5.35 21.17
N ARG A 88 -2.93 -5.81 21.29
CA ARG A 88 -2.32 -6.69 20.28
C ARG A 88 -3.04 -8.03 20.12
N ARG A 89 -3.96 -8.43 21.02
CA ARG A 89 -4.74 -9.66 20.86
C ARG A 89 -5.88 -9.48 19.85
N ALA A 90 -6.41 -8.27 19.69
CA ALA A 90 -7.42 -7.94 18.69
C ALA A 90 -6.91 -8.10 17.25
N LEU A 91 -5.59 -8.04 17.02
CA LEU A 91 -4.92 -8.29 15.72
C LEU A 91 -5.23 -9.67 15.13
N ARG A 92 -5.66 -10.66 15.94
CA ARG A 92 -5.99 -11.99 15.44
C ARG A 92 -7.37 -12.07 14.79
N ASN A 93 -8.24 -11.10 15.04
CA ASN A 93 -9.64 -11.09 14.60
C ASN A 93 -9.98 -9.89 13.71
N VAL A 94 -9.00 -9.39 12.94
CA VAL A 94 -9.26 -8.29 12.01
C VAL A 94 -10.43 -8.65 11.08
N PRO A 95 -11.46 -7.78 10.96
CA PRO A 95 -12.61 -8.04 10.11
C PRO A 95 -12.23 -7.95 8.64
N MET A 96 -11.68 -9.04 8.10
CA MET A 96 -11.11 -9.12 6.75
C MET A 96 -12.10 -8.74 5.63
N ASN A 97 -13.41 -8.84 5.88
CA ASN A 97 -14.42 -8.38 4.93
C ASN A 97 -14.39 -6.86 4.75
N GLU A 98 -14.15 -6.15 5.84
CA GLU A 98 -14.07 -4.69 5.84
C GLU A 98 -12.70 -4.24 5.34
N TYR A 99 -11.63 -4.98 5.60
CA TYR A 99 -10.31 -4.76 4.98
C TYR A 99 -10.40 -4.78 3.45
N VAL A 100 -11.05 -5.81 2.89
CA VAL A 100 -11.27 -5.93 1.45
C VAL A 100 -12.09 -4.75 0.91
N LYS A 101 -13.07 -4.26 1.65
CA LYS A 101 -13.95 -3.15 1.23
C LYS A 101 -13.35 -1.77 1.51
N PHE A 102 -12.24 -1.66 2.24
CA PHE A 102 -11.69 -0.39 2.71
C PHE A 102 -11.57 0.67 1.61
N PRO A 103 -11.11 0.37 0.38
CA PRO A 103 -10.98 1.41 -0.66
C PRO A 103 -12.30 2.10 -1.02
N LYS A 104 -13.46 1.46 -0.79
CA LYS A 104 -14.77 2.10 -1.00
C LYS A 104 -14.95 3.36 -0.15
N ARG A 105 -14.28 3.44 1.00
CA ARG A 105 -14.33 4.59 1.92
C ARG A 105 -13.56 5.80 1.38
N LEU A 106 -12.58 5.56 0.50
CA LEU A 106 -11.77 6.62 -0.11
C LEU A 106 -12.53 7.43 -1.17
N GLY A 107 -13.68 6.94 -1.62
CA GLY A 107 -14.60 7.70 -2.48
C GLY A 107 -14.05 8.08 -3.86
N LYS A 108 -12.98 7.43 -4.31
CA LYS A 108 -12.29 7.73 -5.58
C LYS A 108 -12.00 6.47 -6.39
N LYS A 109 -11.63 6.66 -7.65
CA LYS A 109 -11.11 5.62 -8.55
C LYS A 109 -9.58 5.68 -8.53
N PHE A 110 -8.95 4.63 -9.06
CA PHE A 110 -7.51 4.47 -9.12
C PHE A 110 -7.10 4.06 -10.52
N ASP A 111 -5.93 4.52 -10.97
CA ASP A 111 -5.35 4.18 -12.27
C ASP A 111 -4.68 2.81 -12.21
N VAL A 112 -4.03 2.51 -11.08
CA VAL A 112 -3.32 1.25 -10.84
C VAL A 112 -3.72 0.65 -9.50
N ILE A 113 -3.94 -0.67 -9.48
CA ILE A 113 -4.33 -1.41 -8.29
C ILE A 113 -3.36 -2.58 -8.07
N PHE A 114 -2.67 -2.56 -6.93
CA PHE A 114 -1.83 -3.65 -6.44
C PHE A 114 -2.62 -4.53 -5.47
N VAL A 115 -2.72 -5.81 -5.80
CA VAL A 115 -3.37 -6.83 -4.95
C VAL A 115 -2.30 -7.75 -4.37
N ASP A 116 -1.56 -7.27 -3.36
CA ASP A 116 -0.45 -8.02 -2.75
C ASP A 116 -0.67 -8.35 -1.25
N GLY A 117 -1.81 -7.98 -0.70
CA GLY A 117 -2.16 -8.20 0.70
C GLY A 117 -2.83 -9.55 0.97
N ARG A 118 -3.69 -9.56 1.99
CA ARG A 118 -4.50 -10.73 2.36
C ARG A 118 -5.78 -10.80 1.53
N LYS A 119 -6.36 -12.01 1.45
CA LYS A 119 -7.64 -12.26 0.77
C LYS A 119 -7.68 -11.81 -0.70
N ARG A 120 -6.54 -11.85 -1.40
CA ARG A 120 -6.33 -11.37 -2.79
C ARG A 120 -7.48 -11.63 -3.76
N ARG A 121 -8.00 -12.87 -3.80
CA ARG A 121 -9.13 -13.26 -4.69
C ARG A 121 -10.41 -12.45 -4.47
N ARG A 122 -10.57 -11.82 -3.32
CA ARG A 122 -11.73 -11.01 -2.95
C ARG A 122 -11.51 -9.52 -3.15
N CYS A 123 -10.27 -9.10 -3.41
CA CYS A 123 -9.91 -7.72 -3.72
C CYS A 123 -10.08 -7.39 -5.22
N LEU A 124 -10.20 -8.43 -6.06
CA LEU A 124 -10.57 -8.35 -7.47
C LEU A 124 -12.09 -8.30 -7.63
#